data_AF-S3IGQ2-F1
#
_entry.id   AF-S3IGQ2-F1
#
_cell.length_a   1.000
_cell.length_b   1.000
_cell.length_c   1.000
_cell.angle_alpha   90.00
_cell.angle_beta   90.00
_cell.angle_gamma   90.00
#
_symmetry.space_group_name_H-M   'P 1'
#
loop_
_entity.id
_entity.type
_entity.pdbx_description
1 polymer ?
#
loop_
_entity_poly.entity_id
_entity_poly.type
_entity_poly.pdbx_seq_one_letter_code
_entity_poly.pdbx_strand_id
1 'polypeptide(L)'
;MNALSALLTKIEQASPTQRDKGTTFENLCVQYFLHEPKYAELYSDVLSYGGWVSQYGETVGITKKKDDGIDLVAVTKTGEFHAIQCKNYNQTKIAKKDIDSFLAASDKTYFTLRYIVASTDNWTEEAKNMLRDKAVPVTALSLTDLEQSALDWSQFDFDPAYKPVMKAKKQLRPHQTPALEAVKRGLTTADRGKLIMACGTGKTFTSLRIAEAVAGRGKTVLFLVPSLALLSQTLDEWTQDTLIDLRCFAVCSDSDVGKKNHDDNVVVGISDLKYPATTNANSLVKAFNQPDIFGSDKPPYMNVVFSTYHSVEVIHQAQKLGFPAFDFIICDEAHRTTGATFEGDDESAFVRIHDNAYIAGQKRLYMTATPRIFGDDAKETEGVTLCSMDDKSLYGDDLYVITFSKAVQLGILCDYKVI
;
A
#
# COMPACT_ATOMS: atom_id res chain seq x y z
N MET A 1 24.44 12.28 1.24
CA MET A 1 24.36 11.02 0.46
C MET A 1 23.72 9.99 1.38
N ASN A 2 22.58 9.41 1.00
CA ASN A 2 21.92 8.41 1.83
C ASN A 2 22.63 7.04 1.71
N ALA A 3 22.28 6.08 2.58
CA ALA A 3 22.96 4.78 2.65
C ALA A 3 22.87 3.98 1.34
N LEU A 4 21.71 3.99 0.68
CA LEU A 4 21.53 3.29 -0.59
C LEU A 4 22.36 3.91 -1.72
N SER A 5 22.42 5.24 -1.82
CA SER A 5 23.28 5.93 -2.79
C SER A 5 24.76 5.56 -2.61
N ALA A 6 25.22 5.45 -1.36
CA ALA A 6 26.59 5.03 -1.06
C ALA A 6 26.83 3.56 -1.46
N LEU A 7 25.86 2.67 -1.20
CA LEU A 7 25.90 1.27 -1.63
C LEU A 7 25.94 1.14 -3.15
N LEU A 8 25.06 1.83 -3.87
CA LEU A 8 25.02 1.83 -5.34
C LEU A 8 26.33 2.36 -5.95
N THR A 9 26.92 3.38 -5.33
CA THR A 9 28.24 3.90 -5.73
C THR A 9 29.34 2.86 -5.49
N LYS A 10 29.30 2.13 -4.36
CA LYS A 10 30.25 1.04 -4.07
C LYS A 10 30.13 -0.09 -5.10
N ILE A 11 28.90 -0.49 -5.47
CA ILE A 11 28.64 -1.47 -6.53
C ILE A 11 29.26 -1.01 -7.86
N GLU A 12 29.06 0.27 -8.20
CA GLU A 12 29.57 0.84 -9.44
C GLU A 12 31.10 0.86 -9.52
N GLN A 13 31.77 1.11 -8.38
CA GLN A 13 33.23 1.19 -8.29
C GLN A 13 33.91 -0.19 -8.17
N ALA A 14 33.27 -1.16 -7.52
CA ALA A 14 33.86 -2.48 -7.24
C ALA A 14 33.73 -3.47 -8.41
N SER A 15 32.79 -3.25 -9.33
CA SER A 15 32.46 -4.21 -10.39
C SER A 15 33.26 -3.94 -11.68
N PRO A 16 34.07 -4.91 -12.16
CA PRO A 16 34.95 -4.71 -13.32
C PRO A 16 34.20 -4.67 -14.66
N THR A 17 33.00 -5.26 -14.75
CA THR A 17 32.18 -5.25 -15.98
C THR A 17 30.75 -4.74 -15.74
N GLN A 18 30.08 -4.27 -16.80
CA GLN A 18 28.67 -3.89 -16.75
C GLN A 18 27.76 -5.08 -16.38
N ARG A 19 28.16 -6.30 -16.74
CA ARG A 19 27.43 -7.52 -16.38
C ARG A 19 27.48 -7.80 -14.88
N ASP A 20 28.64 -7.58 -14.26
CA ASP A 20 28.81 -7.76 -12.81
C ASP A 20 28.00 -6.71 -12.03
N LYS A 21 27.93 -5.47 -12.55
CA LYS A 21 27.09 -4.39 -12.00
C LYS A 21 25.59 -4.74 -12.04
N GLY A 22 25.14 -5.32 -13.15
CA GLY A 22 23.76 -5.80 -13.31
C GLY A 22 23.43 -6.90 -12.31
N THR A 23 24.25 -7.96 -12.29
CA THR A 23 24.08 -9.11 -11.40
C THR A 23 24.05 -8.70 -9.91
N THR A 24 24.89 -7.74 -9.54
CA THR A 24 24.96 -7.23 -8.16
C THR A 24 23.68 -6.47 -7.76
N PHE A 25 23.12 -5.68 -8.68
CA PHE A 25 21.85 -4.99 -8.46
C PHE A 25 20.64 -5.95 -8.49
N GLU A 26 20.69 -7.00 -9.32
CA GLU A 26 19.71 -8.09 -9.27
C GLU A 26 19.69 -8.76 -7.90
N ASN A 27 20.86 -9.08 -7.32
CA ASN A 27 20.95 -9.64 -5.98
C ASN A 27 20.36 -8.70 -4.91
N LEU A 28 20.59 -7.39 -5.02
CA LEU A 28 19.95 -6.41 -4.14
C LEU A 28 18.42 -6.47 -4.29
N CYS A 29 17.90 -6.55 -5.52
CA CYS A 29 16.47 -6.66 -5.78
C CYS A 29 15.87 -7.97 -5.23
N VAL A 30 16.60 -9.09 -5.31
CA VAL A 30 16.20 -10.35 -4.67
C VAL A 30 16.01 -10.14 -3.16
N GLN A 31 16.97 -9.52 -2.47
CA GLN A 31 16.85 -9.23 -1.05
C GLN A 31 15.69 -8.28 -0.74
N TYR A 32 15.48 -7.27 -1.58
CA TYR A 32 14.34 -6.36 -1.45
C TYR A 32 13.00 -7.08 -1.51
N PHE A 33 12.75 -7.89 -2.54
CA PHE A 33 11.48 -8.60 -2.70
C PHE A 33 11.26 -9.72 -1.67
N LEU A 34 12.33 -10.34 -1.17
CA LEU A 34 12.21 -11.40 -0.15
C LEU A 34 12.01 -10.85 1.27
N HIS A 35 12.45 -9.61 1.57
CA HIS A 35 12.53 -9.12 2.94
C HIS A 35 11.81 -7.80 3.22
N GLU A 36 11.51 -6.98 2.22
CA GLU A 36 10.62 -5.84 2.41
C GLU A 36 9.25 -6.35 2.87
N PRO A 37 8.70 -5.89 4.02
CA PRO A 37 7.59 -6.57 4.69
C PRO A 37 6.36 -6.84 3.83
N LYS A 38 5.94 -5.87 3.00
CA LYS A 38 4.83 -6.09 2.06
C LYS A 38 5.11 -7.23 1.08
N TYR A 39 6.32 -7.37 0.56
CA TYR A 39 6.66 -8.40 -0.43
C TYR A 39 6.97 -9.74 0.20
N ALA A 40 7.57 -9.76 1.40
CA ALA A 40 7.80 -10.98 2.17
C ALA A 40 6.49 -11.72 2.51
N GLU A 41 5.38 -10.98 2.65
CA GLU A 41 4.05 -11.56 2.80
C GLU A 41 3.50 -12.18 1.50
N LEU A 42 3.91 -11.67 0.34
CA LEU A 42 3.40 -12.06 -0.97
C LEU A 42 4.19 -13.19 -1.63
N TYR A 43 5.51 -13.13 -1.59
CA TYR A 43 6.40 -14.02 -2.35
C TYR A 43 6.90 -15.19 -1.51
N SER A 44 7.00 -16.36 -2.14
CA SER A 44 7.74 -17.50 -1.60
C SER A 44 9.19 -17.46 -2.04
N ASP A 45 9.43 -17.11 -3.31
CA ASP A 45 10.75 -17.18 -3.94
C ASP A 45 10.95 -16.03 -4.92
N VAL A 46 12.20 -15.62 -5.09
CA VAL A 46 12.64 -14.71 -6.15
C VAL A 46 13.87 -15.31 -6.80
N LEU A 47 13.73 -15.72 -8.05
CA LEU A 47 14.73 -16.51 -8.78
C LEU A 47 15.24 -15.71 -9.98
N SER A 48 16.47 -15.98 -10.40
CA SER A 48 16.89 -15.59 -11.75
C SER A 48 16.01 -16.27 -12.79
N TYR A 49 15.82 -15.67 -13.97
CA TYR A 49 15.00 -16.28 -15.02
C TYR A 49 15.42 -17.74 -15.31
N GLY A 50 16.71 -18.00 -15.43
CA GLY A 50 17.23 -19.35 -15.66
C GLY A 50 16.98 -20.32 -14.49
N GLY A 51 16.99 -19.82 -13.25
CA GLY A 51 16.60 -20.56 -12.05
C GLY A 51 15.12 -20.91 -12.07
N TRP A 52 14.27 -19.93 -12.35
CA TRP A 52 12.82 -20.11 -12.48
C TRP A 52 12.46 -21.12 -13.58
N VAL A 53 13.04 -21.02 -14.79
CA VAL A 53 12.82 -22.02 -15.86
C VAL A 53 13.25 -23.42 -15.42
N SER A 54 14.31 -23.55 -14.62
CA SER A 54 14.76 -24.85 -14.13
C SER A 54 13.78 -25.52 -13.17
N GLN A 55 12.99 -24.73 -12.43
CA GLN A 55 12.07 -25.23 -11.41
C GLN A 55 10.62 -25.28 -11.88
N TYR A 56 10.19 -24.28 -12.67
CA TYR A 56 8.80 -24.09 -13.08
C TYR A 56 8.61 -24.14 -14.60
N GLY A 57 9.69 -24.15 -15.39
CA GLY A 57 9.60 -24.09 -16.85
C GLY A 57 8.72 -25.17 -17.47
N GLU A 58 8.80 -26.41 -16.97
CA GLU A 58 7.94 -27.50 -17.45
C GLU A 58 6.45 -27.22 -17.24
N THR A 59 6.07 -26.57 -16.14
CA THR A 59 4.67 -26.26 -15.82
C THR A 59 4.04 -25.25 -16.79
N VAL A 60 4.88 -24.43 -17.44
CA VAL A 60 4.46 -23.38 -18.39
C VAL A 60 4.95 -23.64 -19.81
N GLY A 61 5.55 -24.80 -20.08
CA GLY A 61 6.00 -25.21 -21.42
C GLY A 61 7.27 -24.51 -21.92
N ILE A 62 8.17 -24.09 -21.03
CA ILE A 62 9.41 -23.38 -21.36
C ILE A 62 10.63 -24.21 -20.96
N THR A 63 11.58 -24.34 -21.89
CA THR A 63 12.85 -25.04 -21.66
C THR A 63 14.08 -24.14 -21.86
N LYS A 64 13.92 -23.00 -22.53
CA LYS A 64 15.00 -22.05 -22.81
C LYS A 64 15.30 -21.23 -21.54
N LYS A 65 16.50 -21.40 -20.97
CA LYS A 65 16.94 -20.70 -19.75
C LYS A 65 17.49 -19.29 -19.97
N LYS A 66 17.47 -18.79 -21.22
CA LYS A 66 17.97 -17.46 -21.58
C LYS A 66 16.82 -16.63 -22.15
N ASP A 67 16.51 -15.52 -21.48
CA ASP A 67 15.57 -14.52 -21.92
C ASP A 67 16.28 -13.25 -22.44
N ASP A 68 15.57 -12.45 -23.22
CA ASP A 68 16.08 -11.25 -23.86
C ASP A 68 15.67 -9.95 -23.11
N GLY A 69 15.03 -10.05 -21.93
CA GLY A 69 14.67 -8.88 -21.12
C GLY A 69 14.23 -9.10 -19.66
N ILE A 70 13.99 -10.33 -19.21
CA ILE A 70 13.58 -10.67 -17.83
C ILE A 70 14.81 -11.11 -17.03
N ASP A 71 15.09 -10.40 -15.93
CA ASP A 71 16.24 -10.68 -15.09
C ASP A 71 15.86 -11.65 -13.96
N LEU A 72 14.77 -11.34 -13.26
CA LEU A 72 14.25 -12.13 -12.14
C LEU A 72 12.77 -12.50 -12.36
N VAL A 73 12.33 -13.56 -11.68
CA VAL A 73 10.93 -13.94 -11.56
C VAL A 73 10.61 -14.19 -10.09
N ALA A 74 9.64 -13.45 -9.56
CA ALA A 74 9.10 -13.69 -8.24
C ALA A 74 7.91 -14.65 -8.32
N VAL A 75 7.88 -15.60 -7.41
CA VAL A 75 6.82 -16.61 -7.28
C VAL A 75 5.99 -16.24 -6.06
N THR A 76 4.70 -16.01 -6.25
CA THR A 76 3.80 -15.72 -5.12
C THR A 76 3.56 -16.98 -4.31
N LYS A 77 3.16 -16.82 -3.05
CA LYS A 77 2.71 -17.96 -2.22
C LYS A 77 1.47 -18.67 -2.80
N THR A 78 0.76 -18.04 -3.75
CA THR A 78 -0.37 -18.62 -4.49
C THR A 78 0.03 -19.32 -5.80
N GLY A 79 1.32 -19.30 -6.17
CA GLY A 79 1.85 -19.96 -7.37
C GLY A 79 1.77 -19.13 -8.65
N GLU A 80 1.52 -17.82 -8.52
CA GLU A 80 1.53 -16.88 -9.65
C GLU A 80 2.96 -16.38 -9.90
N PHE A 81 3.25 -15.99 -11.14
CA PHE A 81 4.59 -15.55 -11.55
C PHE A 81 4.60 -14.06 -11.90
N HIS A 82 5.51 -13.31 -11.27
CA HIS A 82 5.71 -11.89 -11.54
C HIS A 82 7.10 -11.69 -12.18
N ALA A 83 7.13 -11.15 -13.41
CA ALA A 83 8.37 -10.89 -14.11
C ALA A 83 9.02 -9.60 -13.60
N ILE A 84 10.33 -9.59 -13.40
CA ILE A 84 11.07 -8.45 -12.85
C ILE A 84 12.24 -8.12 -13.77
N GLN A 85 12.37 -6.83 -14.09
CA GLN A 85 13.54 -6.27 -14.75
C GLN A 85 14.28 -5.32 -13.79
N CYS A 86 15.59 -5.50 -13.67
CA CYS A 86 16.47 -4.75 -12.80
C CYS A 86 17.33 -3.79 -13.64
N LYS A 87 17.07 -2.49 -13.50
CA LYS A 87 17.72 -1.42 -14.26
C LYS A 87 18.63 -0.58 -13.39
N ASN A 88 19.90 -0.97 -13.35
CA ASN A 88 20.96 -0.22 -12.67
C ASN A 88 21.51 0.90 -13.58
N TYR A 89 20.91 2.09 -13.54
CA TYR A 89 21.33 3.28 -14.30
C TYR A 89 21.65 4.44 -13.36
N ASN A 90 22.92 4.62 -13.01
CA ASN A 90 23.32 5.70 -12.11
C ASN A 90 23.44 7.09 -12.80
N GLN A 91 23.40 7.18 -14.14
CA GLN A 91 23.73 8.44 -14.84
C GLN A 91 22.87 8.80 -16.08
N THR A 92 21.95 7.93 -16.52
CA THR A 92 21.11 8.20 -17.69
C THR A 92 19.64 8.02 -17.40
N LYS A 93 18.82 8.74 -18.16
CA LYS A 93 17.37 8.67 -18.14
C LYS A 93 16.90 7.31 -18.70
N ILE A 94 15.95 6.65 -18.04
CA ILE A 94 15.31 5.45 -18.56
C ILE A 94 14.43 5.83 -19.74
N ALA A 95 14.74 5.29 -20.91
CA ALA A 95 14.03 5.53 -22.16
C ALA A 95 13.27 4.29 -22.61
N LYS A 96 12.34 4.48 -23.55
CA LYS A 96 11.54 3.41 -24.17
C LYS A 96 12.35 2.18 -24.58
N LYS A 97 13.48 2.40 -25.28
CA LYS A 97 14.36 1.33 -25.77
C LYS A 97 14.92 0.44 -24.65
N ASP A 98 15.00 0.95 -23.42
CA ASP A 98 15.57 0.23 -22.30
C ASP A 98 14.59 -0.81 -21.74
N ILE A 99 13.28 -0.61 -21.95
CA ILE A 99 12.21 -1.45 -21.39
C ILE A 99 11.46 -2.25 -22.47
N ASP A 100 11.63 -1.92 -23.76
CA ASP A 100 10.95 -2.57 -24.89
C ASP A 100 11.10 -4.10 -24.89
N SER A 101 12.33 -4.62 -24.69
CA SER A 101 12.58 -6.07 -24.73
C SER A 101 11.90 -6.81 -23.57
N PHE A 102 11.90 -6.21 -22.37
CA PHE A 102 11.21 -6.77 -21.21
C PHE A 102 9.72 -6.81 -21.42
N LEU A 103 9.13 -5.71 -21.88
CA LEU A 103 7.70 -5.63 -22.10
C LEU A 103 7.23 -6.67 -23.14
N ALA A 104 8.04 -6.94 -24.17
CA ALA A 104 7.76 -7.98 -25.16
C ALA A 104 7.97 -9.41 -24.61
N ALA A 105 9.05 -9.65 -23.86
CA ALA A 105 9.36 -10.97 -23.32
C ALA A 105 8.37 -11.41 -22.23
N SER A 106 7.92 -10.45 -21.42
CA SER A 106 7.00 -10.66 -20.29
C SER A 106 5.51 -10.58 -20.67
N ASP A 107 5.18 -10.30 -21.93
CA ASP A 107 3.79 -10.30 -22.42
C ASP A 107 3.32 -11.75 -22.69
N LYS A 108 3.10 -12.47 -21.59
CA LYS A 108 2.80 -13.90 -21.56
C LYS A 108 1.71 -14.18 -20.56
N THR A 109 0.81 -15.10 -20.90
CA THR A 109 -0.38 -15.42 -20.07
C THR A 109 -0.04 -16.04 -18.72
N TYR A 110 1.17 -16.59 -18.55
CA TYR A 110 1.64 -17.14 -17.29
C TYR A 110 2.26 -16.09 -16.35
N PHE A 111 2.50 -14.86 -16.82
CA PHE A 111 2.86 -13.74 -15.94
C PHE A 111 1.61 -12.92 -15.60
N THR A 112 1.39 -12.69 -14.32
CA THR A 112 0.21 -11.96 -13.82
C THR A 112 0.54 -10.51 -13.45
N LEU A 113 1.81 -10.20 -13.19
CA LEU A 113 2.29 -8.85 -12.87
C LEU A 113 3.74 -8.68 -13.33
N ARG A 114 4.16 -7.43 -13.54
CA ARG A 114 5.50 -7.07 -13.99
C ARG A 114 6.09 -5.94 -13.15
N TYR A 115 7.36 -6.05 -12.79
CA TYR A 115 8.10 -4.98 -12.12
C TYR A 115 9.28 -4.50 -12.95
N ILE A 116 9.50 -3.20 -12.94
CA ILE A 116 10.76 -2.59 -13.39
C ILE A 116 11.36 -1.88 -12.19
N VAL A 117 12.48 -2.39 -11.68
CA VAL A 117 13.21 -1.78 -10.56
C VAL A 117 14.32 -0.91 -11.12
N ALA A 118 14.28 0.38 -10.84
CA ALA A 118 15.24 1.34 -11.34
C ALA A 118 16.09 1.93 -10.21
N SER A 119 17.39 2.09 -10.44
CA SER A 119 18.27 2.87 -9.55
C SER A 119 18.22 4.39 -9.83
N THR A 120 17.23 4.85 -10.60
CA THR A 120 17.01 6.27 -10.93
C THR A 120 15.53 6.58 -11.12
N ASP A 121 15.14 7.79 -10.72
CA ASP A 121 13.77 8.31 -10.86
C ASP A 121 13.59 9.10 -12.17
N ASN A 122 14.65 9.21 -12.97
CA ASN A 122 14.63 9.96 -14.22
C ASN A 122 14.15 9.09 -15.40
N TRP A 123 12.90 9.29 -15.81
CA TRP A 123 12.25 8.54 -16.89
C TRP A 123 11.75 9.45 -18.01
N THR A 124 11.81 9.00 -19.28
CA THR A 124 11.17 9.76 -20.38
C THR A 124 9.66 9.61 -20.31
N GLU A 125 8.94 10.62 -20.82
CA GLU A 125 7.47 10.56 -20.84
C GLU A 125 6.98 9.42 -21.74
N GLU A 126 7.71 9.11 -22.82
CA GLU A 126 7.43 7.94 -23.65
C GLU A 126 7.59 6.63 -22.87
N ALA A 127 8.63 6.50 -22.05
CA ALA A 127 8.85 5.32 -21.22
C ALA A 127 7.75 5.16 -20.16
N LYS A 128 7.32 6.25 -19.51
CA LYS A 128 6.19 6.24 -18.55
C LYS A 128 4.88 5.84 -19.23
N ASN A 129 4.60 6.42 -20.41
CA ASN A 129 3.39 6.11 -21.16
C ASN A 129 3.32 4.64 -21.59
N MET A 130 4.46 3.99 -21.79
CA MET A 130 4.51 2.56 -22.10
C MET A 130 4.12 1.64 -20.95
N LEU A 131 4.08 2.12 -19.70
CA LEU A 131 3.66 1.31 -18.56
C LEU A 131 2.14 1.27 -18.39
N ARG A 132 1.45 2.23 -19.01
CA ARG A 132 -0.01 2.39 -18.92
C ARG A 132 -0.75 1.42 -19.83
N ASP A 133 -1.97 1.08 -19.43
CA ASP A 133 -2.97 0.34 -20.22
C ASP A 133 -2.46 -0.98 -20.81
N LYS A 134 -1.65 -1.72 -20.04
CA LYS A 134 -1.15 -3.04 -20.42
C LYS A 134 -2.04 -4.16 -19.91
N ALA A 135 -2.24 -5.18 -20.74
CA ALA A 135 -3.02 -6.37 -20.37
C ALA A 135 -2.47 -7.07 -19.13
N VAL A 136 -1.14 -7.27 -19.07
CA VAL A 136 -0.44 -7.62 -17.83
C VAL A 136 0.05 -6.33 -17.18
N PRO A 137 -0.38 -5.95 -15.97
CA PRO A 137 0.02 -4.69 -15.36
C PRO A 137 1.54 -4.58 -15.16
N VAL A 138 2.08 -3.36 -15.24
CA VAL A 138 3.51 -3.08 -15.05
C VAL A 138 3.70 -2.03 -13.97
N THR A 139 4.52 -2.32 -12.98
CA THR A 139 4.82 -1.43 -11.86
C THR A 139 6.28 -1.01 -11.90
N ALA A 140 6.53 0.30 -11.86
CA ALA A 140 7.88 0.83 -11.71
C ALA A 140 8.21 1.05 -10.23
N LEU A 141 9.31 0.46 -9.78
CA LEU A 141 9.90 0.72 -8.47
C LEU A 141 11.07 1.69 -8.64
N SER A 142 10.95 2.82 -7.98
CA SER A 142 11.86 3.96 -8.06
C SER A 142 13.04 3.80 -7.09
N LEU A 143 14.07 4.63 -7.24
CA LEU A 143 15.15 4.72 -6.26
C LEU A 143 14.59 5.12 -4.89
N THR A 144 13.67 6.10 -4.89
CA THR A 144 12.99 6.56 -3.67
C THR A 144 12.30 5.41 -2.93
N ASP A 145 11.73 4.43 -3.64
CA ASP A 145 11.08 3.26 -3.02
C ASP A 145 12.06 2.35 -2.31
N LEU A 146 13.19 2.10 -2.97
CA LEU A 146 14.27 1.34 -2.35
C LEU A 146 14.79 2.08 -1.12
N GLU A 147 14.99 3.41 -1.18
CA GLU A 147 15.47 4.21 -0.04
C GLU A 147 14.53 4.15 1.18
N GLN A 148 13.21 4.16 0.91
CA GLN A 148 12.15 4.11 1.91
C GLN A 148 11.86 2.69 2.44
N SER A 149 12.53 1.67 1.92
CA SER A 149 12.45 0.28 2.40
C SER A 149 12.69 0.19 3.92
N ALA A 150 12.08 -0.80 4.56
CA ALA A 150 12.41 -1.18 5.92
C ALA A 150 13.80 -1.84 6.05
N LEU A 151 14.45 -2.20 4.94
CA LEU A 151 15.82 -2.70 4.94
C LEU A 151 16.83 -1.59 5.28
N ASP A 152 17.80 -1.92 6.13
CA ASP A 152 18.93 -1.06 6.44
C ASP A 152 20.05 -1.27 5.43
N TRP A 153 20.01 -0.52 4.33
CA TRP A 153 21.02 -0.56 3.28
C TRP A 153 22.43 -0.22 3.75
N SER A 154 22.61 0.42 4.91
CA SER A 154 23.94 0.71 5.44
C SER A 154 24.68 -0.54 5.93
N GLN A 155 23.94 -1.60 6.22
CA GLN A 155 24.46 -2.88 6.70
C GLN A 155 24.47 -3.95 5.61
N PHE A 156 24.05 -3.61 4.38
CA PHE A 156 23.98 -4.54 3.28
C PHE A 156 25.35 -5.09 2.89
N ASP A 157 25.45 -6.42 2.75
CA ASP A 157 26.63 -7.12 2.27
C ASP A 157 26.27 -8.11 1.14
N PHE A 158 27.22 -8.37 0.25
CA PHE A 158 27.06 -9.29 -0.89
C PHE A 158 27.45 -10.73 -0.56
N ASP A 159 27.92 -11.00 0.66
CA ASP A 159 28.18 -12.35 1.15
C ASP A 159 26.90 -13.20 1.04
N PRO A 160 26.94 -14.40 0.41
CA PRO A 160 25.80 -15.32 0.38
C PRO A 160 25.23 -15.70 1.75
N ALA A 161 26.01 -15.58 2.83
CA ALA A 161 25.57 -15.80 4.20
C ALA A 161 24.91 -14.55 4.85
N TYR A 162 24.94 -13.39 4.19
CA TYR A 162 24.32 -12.17 4.66
C TYR A 162 22.82 -12.37 4.85
N LYS A 163 22.33 -11.94 6.02
CA LYS A 163 20.89 -11.84 6.31
C LYS A 163 20.51 -10.38 6.38
N PRO A 164 19.47 -9.93 5.66
CA PRO A 164 19.14 -8.52 5.67
C PRO A 164 18.74 -8.00 7.03
N VAL A 165 19.31 -6.84 7.39
CA VAL A 165 18.99 -6.14 8.62
C VAL A 165 17.85 -5.16 8.36
N MET A 166 16.87 -5.14 9.26
CA MET A 166 15.74 -4.22 9.20
C MET A 166 16.01 -2.97 10.06
N LYS A 167 15.54 -1.81 9.60
CA LYS A 167 15.46 -0.58 10.37
C LYS A 167 14.58 -0.79 11.62
N ALA A 168 14.88 -0.06 12.68
CA ALA A 168 14.07 -0.10 13.88
C ALA A 168 12.65 0.43 13.62
N LYS A 169 11.65 -0.32 14.08
CA LYS A 169 10.23 0.07 13.98
C LYS A 169 9.94 1.31 14.82
N LYS A 170 9.03 2.16 14.34
CA LYS A 170 8.56 3.34 15.06
C LYS A 170 7.95 2.97 16.41
N GLN A 171 8.19 3.85 17.39
CA GLN A 171 7.60 3.80 18.72
C GLN A 171 6.55 4.90 18.86
N LEU A 172 5.50 4.63 19.64
CA LEU A 172 4.48 5.63 19.95
C LEU A 172 5.13 6.84 20.65
N ARG A 173 4.84 8.03 20.14
CA ARG A 173 5.24 9.29 20.77
C ARG A 173 4.29 9.63 21.92
N PRO A 174 4.70 10.53 22.85
CA PRO A 174 3.88 10.92 24.01
C PRO A 174 2.48 11.42 23.66
N HIS A 175 2.28 12.04 22.49
CA HIS A 175 0.97 12.52 22.05
C HIS A 175 0.09 11.46 21.37
N GLN A 176 0.67 10.33 20.97
CA GLN A 176 -0.04 9.22 20.30
C GLN A 176 -0.56 8.19 21.31
N THR A 177 0.12 8.02 22.46
CA THR A 177 -0.31 7.10 23.52
C THR A 177 -1.70 7.45 24.08
N PRO A 178 -2.02 8.72 24.41
CA PRO A 178 -3.36 9.10 24.83
C PRO A 178 -4.43 8.85 23.76
N ALA A 179 -4.08 9.00 22.48
CA ALA A 179 -4.99 8.74 21.36
C ALA A 179 -5.36 7.26 21.29
N LEU A 180 -4.37 6.37 21.36
CA LEU A 180 -4.58 4.92 21.42
C LEU A 180 -5.50 4.52 22.58
N GLU A 181 -5.17 4.99 23.78
CA GLU A 181 -5.92 4.62 24.98
C GLU A 181 -7.35 5.18 24.98
N ALA A 182 -7.56 6.39 24.45
CA ALA A 182 -8.88 6.97 24.33
C ALA A 182 -9.76 6.22 23.31
N VAL A 183 -9.19 5.85 22.15
CA VAL A 183 -9.92 5.07 21.15
C VAL A 183 -10.26 3.68 21.68
N LYS A 184 -9.30 2.99 22.31
CA LYS A 184 -9.53 1.68 22.94
C LYS A 184 -10.65 1.71 23.98
N ARG A 185 -10.66 2.73 24.86
CA ARG A 185 -11.75 2.90 25.84
C ARG A 185 -13.08 3.21 25.17
N GLY A 186 -13.12 4.19 24.26
CA GLY A 186 -14.35 4.63 23.61
C GLY A 186 -15.04 3.51 22.82
N LEU A 187 -14.25 2.73 22.08
CA LEU A 187 -14.76 1.63 21.27
C LEU A 187 -15.05 0.35 22.08
N THR A 188 -14.84 0.34 23.40
CA THR A 188 -15.30 -0.78 24.25
C THR A 188 -16.82 -0.81 24.32
N THR A 189 -17.47 0.35 24.41
CA THR A 189 -18.93 0.48 24.52
C THR A 189 -19.59 1.03 23.26
N ALA A 190 -18.89 1.84 22.49
CA ALA A 190 -19.41 2.41 21.25
C ALA A 190 -18.98 1.57 20.02
N ASP A 191 -19.84 1.58 19.00
CA ASP A 191 -19.54 0.97 17.70
C ASP A 191 -18.86 1.97 16.75
N ARG A 192 -18.90 3.27 17.08
CA ARG A 192 -18.40 4.36 16.23
C ARG A 192 -17.67 5.41 17.07
N GLY A 193 -16.65 6.03 16.49
CA GLY A 193 -16.05 7.21 17.07
C GLY A 193 -15.05 7.90 16.14
N LYS A 194 -14.66 9.12 16.51
CA LYS A 194 -13.77 9.98 15.73
C LYS A 194 -12.39 10.13 16.40
N LEU A 195 -11.36 10.10 15.58
CA LEU A 195 -9.98 10.45 15.93
C LEU A 195 -9.55 11.67 15.13
N ILE A 196 -9.49 12.83 15.79
CA ILE A 196 -9.12 14.09 15.16
C ILE A 196 -7.65 14.38 15.47
N MET A 197 -6.80 14.34 14.45
CA MET A 197 -5.36 14.56 14.61
C MET A 197 -4.82 15.46 13.50
N ALA A 198 -4.14 16.54 13.88
CA ALA A 198 -3.51 17.46 12.94
C ALA A 198 -2.54 16.75 11.98
N CYS A 199 -2.46 17.23 10.73
CA CYS A 199 -1.52 16.72 9.74
C CYS A 199 -0.08 16.74 10.27
N GLY A 200 0.70 15.71 9.95
CA GLY A 200 2.09 15.58 10.41
C GLY A 200 2.26 15.01 11.84
N THR A 201 1.18 14.80 12.60
CA THR A 201 1.26 14.20 13.96
C THR A 201 1.34 12.66 13.96
N GLY A 202 1.35 12.02 12.79
CA GLY A 202 1.49 10.56 12.64
C GLY A 202 0.17 9.79 12.82
N LYS A 203 -0.93 10.30 12.26
CA LYS A 203 -2.28 9.69 12.28
C LYS A 203 -2.29 8.25 11.73
N THR A 204 -1.63 8.02 10.59
CA THR A 204 -1.52 6.70 9.92
C THR A 204 -0.75 5.67 10.75
N PHE A 205 0.38 6.04 11.36
CA PHE A 205 1.07 5.16 12.30
C PHE A 205 0.26 4.93 13.59
N THR A 206 -0.43 5.95 14.08
CA THR A 206 -1.28 5.81 15.28
C THR A 206 -2.44 4.84 15.03
N SER A 207 -3.02 4.87 13.84
CA SER A 207 -4.13 3.98 13.45
C SER A 207 -3.71 2.52 13.34
N LEU A 208 -2.47 2.22 12.92
CA LEU A 208 -1.88 0.88 12.98
C LEU A 208 -1.88 0.36 14.42
N ARG A 209 -1.31 1.13 15.36
CA ARG A 209 -1.24 0.76 16.78
C ARG A 209 -2.63 0.58 17.40
N ILE A 210 -3.60 1.38 16.97
CA ILE A 210 -5.01 1.22 17.34
C ILE A 210 -5.58 -0.08 16.79
N ALA A 211 -5.37 -0.40 15.51
CA ALA A 211 -5.87 -1.64 14.91
C ALA A 211 -5.31 -2.88 15.61
N GLU A 212 -4.01 -2.86 15.94
CA GLU A 212 -3.34 -3.93 16.70
C GLU A 212 -3.94 -4.13 18.10
N ALA A 213 -4.34 -3.04 18.76
CA ALA A 213 -4.89 -3.08 20.11
C ALA A 213 -6.41 -3.35 20.17
N VAL A 214 -7.17 -2.88 19.18
CA VAL A 214 -8.64 -2.97 19.14
C VAL A 214 -9.11 -4.24 18.43
N ALA A 215 -8.48 -4.60 17.32
CA ALA A 215 -8.81 -5.82 16.57
C ALA A 215 -7.79 -6.92 16.88
N GLY A 216 -6.53 -6.72 16.53
CA GLY A 216 -5.45 -7.67 16.79
C GLY A 216 -5.52 -8.96 15.94
N ARG A 217 -4.81 -9.99 16.41
CA ARG A 217 -4.62 -11.26 15.68
C ARG A 217 -5.94 -12.03 15.51
N GLY A 218 -6.11 -12.66 14.35
CA GLY A 218 -7.29 -13.45 13.99
C GLY A 218 -8.52 -12.62 13.62
N LYS A 219 -8.39 -11.29 13.58
CA LYS A 219 -9.45 -10.36 13.19
C LYS A 219 -9.26 -9.83 11.78
N THR A 220 -10.33 -9.28 11.22
CA THR A 220 -10.33 -8.68 9.88
C THR A 220 -10.61 -7.18 9.97
N VAL A 221 -9.69 -6.38 9.43
CA VAL A 221 -9.70 -4.92 9.43
C VAL A 221 -9.89 -4.39 8.01
N LEU A 222 -10.73 -3.37 7.84
CA LEU A 222 -10.84 -2.59 6.61
C LEU A 222 -10.22 -1.20 6.83
N PHE A 223 -9.28 -0.82 5.98
CA PHE A 223 -8.70 0.53 5.97
C PHE A 223 -9.09 1.24 4.67
N LEU A 224 -9.84 2.34 4.80
CA LEU A 224 -10.33 3.12 3.67
C LEU A 224 -9.57 4.44 3.52
N VAL A 225 -9.18 4.73 2.28
CA VAL A 225 -8.49 5.95 1.87
C VAL A 225 -9.13 6.55 0.63
N PRO A 226 -8.93 7.86 0.35
CA PRO A 226 -9.53 8.47 -0.82
C PRO A 226 -8.75 8.29 -2.14
N SER A 227 -7.49 7.84 -2.10
CA SER A 227 -6.65 7.74 -3.31
C SER A 227 -5.71 6.55 -3.27
N LEU A 228 -5.28 6.10 -4.46
CA LEU A 228 -4.29 5.02 -4.61
C LEU A 228 -2.92 5.38 -4.00
N ALA A 229 -2.53 6.66 -4.07
CA ALA A 229 -1.29 7.14 -3.45
C ALA A 229 -1.29 6.93 -1.93
N LEU A 230 -2.39 7.33 -1.27
CA LEU A 230 -2.56 7.13 0.17
C LEU A 230 -2.71 5.66 0.54
N LEU A 231 -3.30 4.85 -0.35
CA LEU A 231 -3.37 3.39 -0.17
C LEU A 231 -1.97 2.80 -0.11
N SER A 232 -1.11 3.12 -1.10
CA SER A 232 0.27 2.64 -1.14
C SER A 232 1.06 3.10 0.09
N GLN A 233 0.94 4.38 0.46
CA GLN A 233 1.64 4.93 1.62
C GLN A 233 1.22 4.25 2.93
N THR A 234 -0.08 4.01 3.11
CA THR A 234 -0.62 3.35 4.30
C THR A 234 -0.16 1.90 4.37
N LEU A 235 -0.24 1.17 3.26
CA LEU A 235 0.20 -0.23 3.18
C LEU A 235 1.69 -0.35 3.54
N ASP A 236 2.53 0.53 2.99
CA ASP A 236 3.96 0.56 3.28
C ASP A 236 4.20 0.85 4.77
N GLU A 237 3.64 1.95 5.30
CA GLU A 237 3.83 2.31 6.71
C GLU A 237 3.32 1.22 7.67
N TRP A 238 2.17 0.61 7.38
CA TRP A 238 1.60 -0.45 8.22
C TRP A 238 2.46 -1.71 8.22
N THR A 239 2.84 -2.21 7.04
CA THR A 239 3.63 -3.44 6.93
C THR A 239 5.05 -3.28 7.51
N GLN A 240 5.64 -2.09 7.40
CA GLN A 240 6.97 -1.81 7.94
C GLN A 240 6.98 -1.69 9.48
N ASP A 241 5.95 -1.08 10.06
CA ASP A 241 5.94 -0.72 11.49
C ASP A 241 5.08 -1.64 12.37
N THR A 242 4.39 -2.63 11.80
CA THR A 242 3.51 -3.52 12.56
C THR A 242 4.26 -4.36 13.59
N LEU A 243 3.65 -4.61 14.75
CA LEU A 243 4.15 -5.49 15.81
C LEU A 243 3.58 -6.91 15.74
N ILE A 244 2.57 -7.13 14.90
CA ILE A 244 1.96 -8.44 14.67
C ILE A 244 1.98 -8.75 13.17
N ASP A 245 1.89 -10.03 12.81
CA ASP A 245 1.93 -10.39 11.40
C ASP A 245 0.61 -9.99 10.71
N LEU A 246 0.72 -9.33 9.56
CA LEU A 246 -0.41 -8.85 8.78
C LEU A 246 -0.56 -9.71 7.52
N ARG A 247 -1.81 -10.02 7.18
CA ARG A 247 -2.15 -10.53 5.85
C ARG A 247 -2.88 -9.43 5.09
N CYS A 248 -2.19 -8.82 4.13
CA CYS A 248 -2.65 -7.61 3.45
C CYS A 248 -3.33 -7.92 2.10
N PHE A 249 -4.45 -7.27 1.85
CA PHE A 249 -5.16 -7.26 0.57
C PHE A 249 -5.33 -5.82 0.10
N ALA A 250 -5.05 -5.53 -1.16
CA ALA A 250 -5.33 -4.24 -1.76
C ALA A 250 -6.53 -4.37 -2.71
N VAL A 251 -7.57 -3.57 -2.47
CA VAL A 251 -8.79 -3.54 -3.29
C VAL A 251 -8.91 -2.18 -3.96
N CYS A 252 -8.98 -2.22 -5.28
CA CYS A 252 -9.09 -1.03 -6.13
C CYS A 252 -10.27 -1.19 -7.10
N SER A 253 -10.60 -0.13 -7.81
CA SER A 253 -11.64 -0.11 -8.83
C SER A 253 -11.06 0.49 -10.11
N ASP A 254 -11.63 0.14 -11.26
CA ASP A 254 -11.19 0.72 -12.54
C ASP A 254 -11.39 2.25 -12.56
N SER A 255 -12.38 2.77 -11.81
CA SER A 255 -12.60 4.20 -11.60
C SER A 255 -11.52 4.91 -10.77
N ASP A 256 -10.64 4.17 -10.08
CA ASP A 256 -9.50 4.74 -9.37
C ASP A 256 -8.34 5.12 -10.32
N VAL A 257 -8.39 4.68 -11.59
CA VAL A 257 -7.37 4.96 -12.60
C VAL A 257 -7.73 6.23 -13.38
N GLY A 258 -6.84 7.23 -13.37
CA GLY A 258 -6.92 8.35 -14.32
C GLY A 258 -7.75 9.57 -13.91
N LYS A 259 -8.31 9.62 -12.70
CA LYS A 259 -8.99 10.84 -12.22
C LYS A 259 -7.98 11.93 -11.85
N LYS A 260 -8.09 13.09 -12.49
CA LYS A 260 -7.38 14.32 -12.09
C LYS A 260 -7.94 14.78 -10.73
N ASN A 261 -7.17 14.65 -9.66
CA ASN A 261 -7.45 15.39 -8.43
C ASN A 261 -6.88 16.81 -8.57
N HIS A 262 -7.57 17.80 -8.04
CA HIS A 262 -7.24 19.23 -8.19
C HIS A 262 -6.33 19.78 -7.07
N ASP A 263 -5.97 18.93 -6.10
CA ASP A 263 -4.75 19.10 -5.31
C ASP A 263 -3.56 18.68 -6.18
N ASP A 264 -2.35 19.21 -5.95
CA ASP A 264 -1.07 18.92 -6.63
C ASP A 264 -0.60 17.42 -6.60
N ASN A 265 -1.54 16.49 -6.64
CA ASN A 265 -1.35 15.05 -6.59
C ASN A 265 -1.27 14.49 -8.01
N VAL A 266 -0.12 13.90 -8.32
CA VAL A 266 0.14 13.10 -9.52
C VAL A 266 -0.95 12.05 -9.70
N VAL A 267 -1.48 11.91 -10.92
CA VAL A 267 -2.45 10.85 -11.28
C VAL A 267 -1.74 9.50 -11.15
N VAL A 268 -2.16 8.70 -10.17
CA VAL A 268 -1.65 7.35 -9.87
C VAL A 268 -2.60 6.32 -10.51
N GLY A 269 -2.10 5.42 -11.35
CA GLY A 269 -2.84 4.27 -11.87
C GLY A 269 -2.72 3.03 -10.97
N ILE A 270 -3.52 1.99 -11.21
CA ILE A 270 -3.38 0.69 -10.49
C ILE A 270 -1.96 0.11 -10.71
N SER A 271 -1.35 0.39 -11.87
CA SER A 271 0.05 0.07 -12.18
C SER A 271 1.05 0.71 -11.22
N ASP A 272 0.73 1.88 -10.67
CA ASP A 272 1.58 2.62 -9.74
C ASP A 272 1.43 2.11 -8.30
N LEU A 273 0.43 1.24 -8.04
CA LEU A 273 0.37 0.52 -6.78
C LEU A 273 1.50 -0.51 -6.76
N LYS A 274 2.39 -0.37 -5.77
CA LYS A 274 3.59 -1.19 -5.64
C LYS A 274 3.31 -2.59 -5.10
N TYR A 275 2.05 -2.97 -4.96
CA TYR A 275 1.57 -4.23 -4.40
C TYR A 275 0.41 -4.75 -5.26
N PRO A 276 0.23 -6.06 -5.46
CA PRO A 276 -0.88 -6.57 -6.27
C PRO A 276 -2.23 -6.13 -5.70
N ALA A 277 -3.01 -5.43 -6.51
CA ALA A 277 -4.39 -5.08 -6.19
C ALA A 277 -5.37 -5.97 -6.95
N THR A 278 -6.55 -6.15 -6.35
CA THR A 278 -7.69 -6.77 -7.01
C THR A 278 -8.82 -5.77 -7.22
N THR A 279 -9.45 -5.83 -8.38
CA THR A 279 -10.70 -5.13 -8.70
C THR A 279 -11.92 -6.06 -8.65
N ASN A 280 -11.73 -7.32 -8.24
CA ASN A 280 -12.72 -8.38 -8.35
C ASN A 280 -13.06 -9.01 -6.99
N ALA A 281 -14.35 -9.02 -6.67
CA ALA A 281 -14.86 -9.57 -5.41
C ALA A 281 -14.57 -11.07 -5.24
N ASN A 282 -14.66 -11.87 -6.32
CA ASN A 282 -14.35 -13.31 -6.26
C ASN A 282 -12.87 -13.54 -6.00
N SER A 283 -11.99 -12.73 -6.61
CA SER A 283 -10.54 -12.82 -6.38
C SER A 283 -10.20 -12.48 -4.92
N LEU A 284 -10.85 -11.47 -4.33
CA LEU A 284 -10.68 -11.15 -2.91
C LEU A 284 -11.13 -12.31 -2.00
N VAL A 285 -12.33 -12.88 -2.23
CA VAL A 285 -12.84 -14.02 -1.45
C VAL A 285 -11.92 -15.24 -1.60
N LYS A 286 -11.49 -15.54 -2.82
CA LYS A 286 -10.57 -16.64 -3.11
C LYS A 286 -9.26 -16.44 -2.36
N ALA A 287 -8.65 -15.26 -2.44
CA ALA A 287 -7.40 -14.95 -1.77
C ALA A 287 -7.53 -15.02 -0.24
N PHE A 288 -8.64 -14.53 0.31
CA PHE A 288 -8.92 -14.59 1.75
C PHE A 288 -9.05 -16.03 2.26
N ASN A 289 -9.77 -16.88 1.51
CA ASN A 289 -10.00 -18.29 1.87
C ASN A 289 -8.82 -19.22 1.54
N GLN A 290 -7.74 -18.74 0.92
CA GLN A 290 -6.55 -19.56 0.71
C GLN A 290 -5.96 -19.96 2.07
N PRO A 291 -5.80 -21.27 2.36
CA PRO A 291 -5.20 -21.73 3.60
C PRO A 291 -3.74 -21.31 3.67
N ASP A 292 -3.26 -20.95 4.87
CA ASP A 292 -1.83 -20.75 5.08
C ASP A 292 -1.14 -22.11 5.22
N ILE A 293 -0.75 -22.68 4.07
CA ILE A 293 -0.08 -23.97 3.96
C ILE A 293 1.27 -23.97 4.72
N PHE A 294 1.85 -22.80 4.97
CA PHE A 294 3.15 -22.64 5.63
C PHE A 294 3.07 -22.18 7.09
N GLY A 295 1.85 -21.99 7.63
CA GLY A 295 1.62 -21.32 8.92
C GLY A 295 0.78 -22.08 9.94
N SER A 296 0.60 -23.39 9.79
CA SER A 296 -0.26 -24.19 10.71
C SER A 296 0.12 -24.08 12.19
N ASP A 297 1.39 -23.78 12.51
CA ASP A 297 1.90 -23.56 13.87
C ASP A 297 2.07 -22.07 14.26
N LYS A 298 1.78 -21.13 13.35
CA LYS A 298 1.94 -19.69 13.61
C LYS A 298 0.70 -19.10 14.29
N PRO A 299 0.87 -18.06 15.12
CA PRO A 299 -0.26 -17.25 15.57
C PRO A 299 -1.02 -16.71 14.36
N PRO A 300 -2.36 -16.56 14.45
CA PRO A 300 -3.13 -16.04 13.33
C PRO A 300 -2.70 -14.61 12.97
N TYR A 301 -2.74 -14.29 11.69
CA TYR A 301 -2.53 -12.93 11.18
C TYR A 301 -3.69 -12.01 11.60
N MET A 302 -3.43 -10.71 11.65
CA MET A 302 -4.51 -9.73 11.46
C MET A 302 -4.70 -9.55 9.95
N ASN A 303 -5.89 -9.85 9.44
CA ASN A 303 -6.20 -9.67 8.03
C ASN A 303 -6.55 -8.19 7.81
N VAL A 304 -5.90 -7.53 6.85
CA VAL A 304 -6.15 -6.11 6.57
C VAL A 304 -6.46 -5.92 5.10
N VAL A 305 -7.66 -5.41 4.82
CA VAL A 305 -8.08 -4.99 3.48
C VAL A 305 -7.86 -3.48 3.38
N PHE A 306 -6.88 -3.06 2.57
CA PHE A 306 -6.69 -1.67 2.19
C PHE A 306 -7.50 -1.39 0.94
N SER A 307 -8.34 -0.36 0.96
CA SER A 307 -9.24 -0.05 -0.14
C SER A 307 -9.39 1.44 -0.35
N THR A 308 -9.65 1.84 -1.59
CA THR A 308 -10.18 3.18 -1.84
C THR A 308 -11.67 3.24 -1.47
N TYR A 309 -12.21 4.42 -1.19
CA TYR A 309 -13.66 4.60 -1.02
C TYR A 309 -14.45 4.22 -2.28
N HIS A 310 -13.91 4.48 -3.49
CA HIS A 310 -14.56 4.08 -4.74
C HIS A 310 -14.71 2.56 -4.89
N SER A 311 -13.83 1.80 -4.23
CA SER A 311 -13.80 0.34 -4.29
C SER A 311 -14.69 -0.35 -3.26
N VAL A 312 -15.46 0.41 -2.48
CA VAL A 312 -16.34 -0.14 -1.45
C VAL A 312 -17.43 -1.05 -2.06
N GLU A 313 -17.86 -0.82 -3.30
CA GLU A 313 -18.73 -1.75 -4.04
C GLU A 313 -18.10 -3.15 -4.18
N VAL A 314 -16.80 -3.25 -4.49
CA VAL A 314 -16.11 -4.55 -4.62
C VAL A 314 -16.14 -5.30 -3.29
N ILE A 315 -15.96 -4.60 -2.17
CA ILE A 315 -16.05 -5.17 -0.82
C ILE A 315 -17.49 -5.62 -0.52
N HIS A 316 -18.48 -4.79 -0.85
CA HIS A 316 -19.90 -5.14 -0.67
C HIS A 316 -20.26 -6.43 -1.43
N GLN A 317 -19.83 -6.55 -2.69
CA GLN A 317 -20.03 -7.76 -3.49
C GLN A 317 -19.26 -8.96 -2.90
N ALA A 318 -18.06 -8.75 -2.35
CA ALA A 318 -17.31 -9.81 -1.68
C ALA A 318 -18.05 -10.32 -0.43
N GLN A 319 -18.66 -9.44 0.37
CA GLN A 319 -19.48 -9.84 1.52
C GLN A 319 -20.71 -10.65 1.09
N LYS A 320 -21.35 -10.30 -0.02
CA LYS A 320 -22.42 -11.11 -0.63
C LYS A 320 -21.97 -12.50 -1.07
N LEU A 321 -20.70 -12.65 -1.42
CA LEU A 321 -20.06 -13.93 -1.78
C LEU A 321 -19.53 -14.71 -0.57
N GLY A 322 -19.75 -14.22 0.67
CA GLY A 322 -19.35 -14.90 1.90
C GLY A 322 -18.06 -14.38 2.53
N PHE A 323 -17.52 -13.24 2.08
CA PHE A 323 -16.47 -12.54 2.83
C PHE A 323 -17.01 -12.11 4.22
N PRO A 324 -16.28 -12.30 5.32
CA PRO A 324 -16.79 -12.02 6.66
C PRO A 324 -17.06 -10.54 6.90
N ALA A 325 -17.85 -10.24 7.94
CA ALA A 325 -17.94 -8.89 8.47
C ALA A 325 -16.59 -8.44 9.06
N PHE A 326 -16.27 -7.16 8.94
CA PHE A 326 -15.05 -6.61 9.53
C PHE A 326 -15.20 -6.44 11.04
N ASP A 327 -14.19 -6.83 11.82
CA ASP A 327 -14.15 -6.53 13.24
C ASP A 327 -13.88 -5.04 13.47
N PHE A 328 -13.11 -4.41 12.58
CA PHE A 328 -12.77 -2.99 12.68
C PHE A 328 -12.62 -2.34 11.31
N ILE A 329 -13.25 -1.17 11.14
CA ILE A 329 -13.19 -0.36 9.93
C ILE A 329 -12.54 0.97 10.31
N ILE A 330 -11.53 1.38 9.56
CA ILE A 330 -10.86 2.65 9.71
C ILE A 330 -11.11 3.48 8.46
N CYS A 331 -11.73 4.64 8.64
CA CYS A 331 -12.06 5.58 7.59
C CYS A 331 -11.07 6.76 7.67
N ASP A 332 -10.01 6.74 6.86
CA ASP A 332 -9.09 7.88 6.77
C ASP A 332 -9.65 8.98 5.87
N GLU A 333 -9.20 10.22 6.11
CA GLU A 333 -9.75 11.43 5.50
C GLU A 333 -11.29 11.48 5.58
N ALA A 334 -11.84 11.13 6.75
CA ALA A 334 -13.29 11.03 7.00
C ALA A 334 -14.08 12.32 6.74
N HIS A 335 -13.42 13.48 6.61
CA HIS A 335 -14.09 14.70 6.15
C HIS A 335 -14.60 14.60 4.70
N ARG A 336 -14.15 13.61 3.92
CA ARG A 336 -14.67 13.32 2.58
C ARG A 336 -15.91 12.43 2.58
N THR A 337 -16.24 11.78 3.69
CA THR A 337 -17.44 10.93 3.80
C THR A 337 -18.72 11.74 4.06
N THR A 338 -18.64 13.07 3.96
CA THR A 338 -19.77 13.95 4.23
C THR A 338 -20.74 14.11 3.06
N GLY A 339 -20.44 13.57 1.88
CA GLY A 339 -21.25 13.78 0.67
C GLY A 339 -21.17 15.21 0.10
N ALA A 340 -20.38 16.10 0.70
CA ALA A 340 -20.11 17.43 0.13
C ALA A 340 -19.20 17.28 -1.08
N THR A 341 -19.65 17.80 -2.22
CA THR A 341 -19.00 17.66 -3.52
C THR A 341 -17.54 18.09 -3.51
N PHE A 342 -16.71 17.22 -4.08
CA PHE A 342 -15.49 17.61 -4.78
C PHE A 342 -15.79 17.37 -6.27
N GLU A 343 -15.42 18.29 -7.16
CA GLU A 343 -15.72 18.15 -8.60
C GLU A 343 -15.16 16.81 -9.14
N GLY A 344 -16.04 15.91 -9.62
CA GLY A 344 -15.66 14.64 -10.28
C GLY A 344 -15.79 13.35 -9.46
N ASP A 345 -16.26 13.41 -8.21
CA ASP A 345 -16.51 12.23 -7.37
C ASP A 345 -17.97 11.75 -7.42
N ASP A 346 -18.18 10.43 -7.44
CA ASP A 346 -19.50 9.81 -7.25
C ASP A 346 -19.81 9.84 -5.74
N GLU A 347 -20.68 10.76 -5.32
CA GLU A 347 -21.08 11.00 -3.91
C GLU A 347 -21.42 9.70 -3.16
N SER A 348 -21.97 8.72 -3.88
CA SER A 348 -22.48 7.51 -3.28
C SER A 348 -21.37 6.65 -2.67
N ALA A 349 -20.17 6.62 -3.22
CA ALA A 349 -19.09 5.75 -2.74
C ALA A 349 -18.60 6.15 -1.33
N PHE A 350 -18.44 7.44 -1.09
CA PHE A 350 -17.93 7.99 0.17
C PHE A 350 -18.96 7.95 1.29
N VAL A 351 -20.26 8.10 0.98
CA VAL A 351 -21.34 8.11 1.98
C VAL A 351 -21.80 6.69 2.34
N ARG A 352 -21.76 5.74 1.39
CA ARG A 352 -22.14 4.33 1.60
C ARG A 352 -21.39 3.66 2.75
N ILE A 353 -20.20 4.16 3.10
CA ILE A 353 -19.48 3.61 4.24
C ILE A 353 -20.26 3.76 5.55
N HIS A 354 -21.16 4.73 5.70
CA HIS A 354 -21.91 4.86 6.95
C HIS A 354 -22.92 3.73 7.17
N ASP A 355 -23.40 3.11 6.10
CA ASP A 355 -24.41 2.05 6.14
C ASP A 355 -23.79 0.68 6.48
N ASN A 356 -24.21 0.12 7.61
CA ASN A 356 -23.74 -1.19 8.06
C ASN A 356 -24.39 -2.37 7.32
N ALA A 357 -25.55 -2.16 6.69
CA ALA A 357 -26.14 -3.15 5.79
C ALA A 357 -25.40 -3.19 4.44
N TYR A 358 -24.79 -2.07 4.06
CA TYR A 358 -23.96 -1.99 2.86
C TYR A 358 -22.56 -2.59 3.09
N ILE A 359 -21.83 -2.12 4.12
CA ILE A 359 -20.57 -2.74 4.55
C ILE A 359 -20.73 -3.22 5.98
N ALA A 360 -20.75 -4.54 6.18
CA ALA A 360 -20.87 -5.10 7.51
C ALA A 360 -19.57 -4.92 8.29
N GLY A 361 -19.63 -4.19 9.41
CA GLY A 361 -18.55 -4.05 10.37
C GLY A 361 -19.06 -3.92 11.81
N GLN A 362 -18.24 -4.35 12.78
CA GLN A 362 -18.57 -4.25 14.21
C GLN A 362 -18.22 -2.87 14.76
N LYS A 363 -17.04 -2.34 14.42
CA LYS A 363 -16.54 -1.07 14.94
C LYS A 363 -15.99 -0.18 13.83
N ARG A 364 -16.20 1.13 13.92
CA ARG A 364 -15.79 2.12 12.90
C ARG A 364 -15.08 3.30 13.55
N LEU A 365 -13.85 3.55 13.13
CA LEU A 365 -13.07 4.72 13.52
C LEU A 365 -12.95 5.69 12.33
N TYR A 366 -13.45 6.91 12.52
CA TYR A 366 -13.35 7.98 11.53
C TYR A 366 -12.17 8.89 11.88
N MET A 367 -11.18 8.98 11.00
CA MET A 367 -9.97 9.73 11.26
C MET A 367 -9.87 10.93 10.31
N THR A 368 -9.55 12.10 10.85
CA THR A 368 -9.32 13.29 10.02
C THR A 368 -8.50 14.35 10.76
N ALA A 369 -7.90 15.27 10.00
CA ALA A 369 -7.31 16.48 10.57
C ALA A 369 -8.29 17.66 10.57
N THR A 370 -9.29 17.62 9.69
CA THR A 370 -10.13 18.77 9.31
C THR A 370 -11.60 18.34 9.30
N PRO A 371 -12.23 18.13 10.47
CA PRO A 371 -13.62 17.71 10.53
C PRO A 371 -14.51 18.76 9.85
N ARG A 372 -15.45 18.31 9.01
CA ARG A 372 -16.41 19.17 8.31
C ARG A 372 -17.75 19.16 9.03
N ILE A 373 -18.23 20.35 9.39
CA ILE A 373 -19.51 20.58 10.06
C ILE A 373 -20.35 21.51 9.19
N PHE A 374 -21.59 21.11 8.90
CA PHE A 374 -22.53 21.90 8.11
C PHE A 374 -23.62 22.50 9.01
N GLY A 375 -23.95 23.78 8.78
CA GLY A 375 -25.12 24.42 9.38
C GLY A 375 -26.42 23.84 8.81
N ASP A 376 -27.54 24.05 9.51
CA ASP A 376 -28.80 23.42 9.16
C ASP A 376 -29.32 23.84 7.77
N ASP A 377 -29.11 25.10 7.38
CA ASP A 377 -29.48 25.63 6.05
C ASP A 377 -28.76 24.92 4.88
N ALA A 378 -27.56 24.37 5.11
CA ALA A 378 -26.80 23.68 4.07
C ALA A 378 -27.27 22.24 3.86
N LYS A 379 -27.77 21.57 4.92
CA LYS A 379 -28.17 20.15 4.91
C LYS A 379 -29.42 19.88 4.06
N GLU A 380 -30.23 20.89 3.77
CA GLU A 380 -31.51 20.78 3.05
C GLU A 380 -31.41 21.07 1.54
N THR A 381 -30.19 21.20 0.99
CA THR A 381 -30.02 21.48 -0.45
C THR A 381 -30.59 20.31 -1.29
N GLU A 382 -31.56 20.59 -2.16
CA GLU A 382 -32.26 19.59 -2.96
C GLU A 382 -31.28 18.72 -3.78
N GLY A 383 -31.27 17.41 -3.51
CA GLY A 383 -30.57 16.40 -4.30
C GLY A 383 -29.23 15.90 -3.74
N VAL A 384 -28.69 16.49 -2.66
CA VAL A 384 -27.40 16.09 -2.06
C VAL A 384 -27.59 15.69 -0.59
N THR A 385 -27.27 14.45 -0.24
CA THR A 385 -27.29 14.00 1.17
C THR A 385 -26.00 14.43 1.86
N LEU A 386 -26.02 15.59 2.54
CA LEU A 386 -24.89 16.07 3.31
C LEU A 386 -24.86 15.45 4.72
N CYS A 387 -23.82 14.68 5.01
CA CYS A 387 -23.55 14.09 6.33
C CYS A 387 -22.58 14.98 7.11
N SER A 388 -23.04 15.68 8.14
CA SER A 388 -22.17 16.51 8.99
C SER A 388 -21.42 15.67 10.00
N MET A 389 -20.12 15.94 10.24
CA MET A 389 -19.31 15.12 11.16
C MET A 389 -19.67 15.28 12.64
N ASP A 390 -20.50 16.25 13.01
CA ASP A 390 -21.09 16.38 14.33
C ASP A 390 -22.30 15.45 14.55
N ASP A 391 -22.80 14.77 13.51
CA ASP A 391 -23.80 13.72 13.62
C ASP A 391 -23.20 12.46 14.29
N LYS A 392 -23.52 12.31 15.57
CA LYS A 392 -23.06 11.19 16.40
C LYS A 392 -23.65 9.84 15.96
N SER A 393 -24.79 9.81 15.28
CA SER A 393 -25.37 8.56 14.78
C SER A 393 -24.53 7.96 13.65
N LEU A 394 -23.93 8.81 12.82
CA LEU A 394 -23.09 8.40 11.68
C LEU A 394 -21.63 8.22 12.06
N TYR A 395 -21.08 9.14 12.86
CA TYR A 395 -19.64 9.22 13.14
C TYR A 395 -19.24 8.82 14.57
N GLY A 396 -20.18 8.75 15.52
CA GLY A 396 -19.89 8.57 16.94
C GLY A 396 -19.30 9.81 17.61
N ASP A 397 -18.87 9.67 18.88
CA ASP A 397 -18.26 10.75 19.66
C ASP A 397 -16.80 11.03 19.24
N ASP A 398 -16.31 12.23 19.57
CA ASP A 398 -14.88 12.55 19.52
C ASP A 398 -14.14 11.77 20.59
N LEU A 399 -13.43 10.71 20.20
CA LEU A 399 -12.66 9.88 21.14
C LEU A 399 -11.37 10.57 21.54
N TYR A 400 -10.72 11.26 20.61
CA TYR A 400 -9.50 12.02 20.86
C TYR A 400 -9.32 13.16 19.85
N VAL A 401 -8.83 14.30 20.35
CA VAL A 401 -8.59 15.50 19.54
C VAL A 401 -7.22 16.08 19.85
N ILE A 402 -6.38 16.22 18.82
CA ILE A 402 -5.17 17.05 18.84
C ILE A 402 -5.17 18.01 17.65
N THR A 403 -5.48 19.27 17.93
CA THR A 403 -5.52 20.33 16.92
C THR A 403 -4.11 20.78 16.52
N PHE A 404 -3.98 21.47 15.38
CA PHE A 404 -2.70 22.02 14.93
C PHE A 404 -2.09 22.95 15.98
N SER A 405 -2.87 23.89 16.52
CA SER A 405 -2.42 24.80 17.58
C SER A 405 -1.94 24.05 18.82
N LYS A 406 -2.62 22.96 19.21
CA LYS A 406 -2.17 22.13 20.33
C LYS A 406 -0.86 21.40 20.01
N ALA A 407 -0.71 20.89 18.79
CA ALA A 407 0.51 20.23 18.36
C ALA A 407 1.71 21.19 18.30
N VAL A 408 1.51 22.44 17.87
CA VAL A 408 2.53 23.51 17.93
C VAL A 408 2.90 23.84 19.38
N GLN A 409 1.91 24.03 20.27
CA GLN A 409 2.15 24.27 21.70
C GLN A 409 2.94 23.14 22.38
N LEU A 410 2.76 21.90 21.93
CA LEU A 410 3.46 20.73 22.45
C LEU A 410 4.84 20.52 21.77
N GLY A 411 5.26 21.39 20.87
CA GLY A 411 6.53 21.26 20.13
C GLY A 411 6.57 20.07 19.16
N ILE A 412 5.40 19.56 18.76
CA ILE A 412 5.28 18.43 17.83
C ILE A 412 5.38 18.92 16.39
N LEU A 413 4.79 20.08 16.11
CA LEU A 413 4.79 20.72 14.80
C LEU A 413 5.42 22.11 14.87
N CYS A 414 6.03 22.54 13.77
CA CYS A 414 6.40 23.93 13.57
C CYS A 414 5.17 24.74 13.15
N ASP A 415 5.09 25.99 13.61
CA ASP A 415 4.04 26.90 13.19
C ASP A 415 4.23 27.33 11.71
N TYR A 416 3.14 27.68 11.04
CA TYR A 416 3.20 28.20 9.67
C TYR A 416 3.26 29.73 9.66
N LYS A 417 3.82 30.28 8.58
CA LYS A 417 3.79 31.72 8.31
C LYS A 417 3.13 31.94 6.96
N VAL A 418 1.98 32.61 6.96
CA VAL A 418 1.34 33.07 5.72
C VAL A 418 2.19 34.23 5.18
N ILE A 419 2.67 34.11 3.93
CA ILE A 419 3.54 35.10 3.28
C ILE A 419 2.69 35.99 2.36
#